data_AF-A0A7J2KB64-F1
#
_entry.id   AF-A0A7J2KB64-F1
#
_cell.length_a   1.000
_cell.length_b   1.000
_cell.length_c   1.000
_cell.angle_alpha   90.00
_cell.angle_beta   90.00
_cell.angle_gamma   90.00
#
_symmetry.space_group_name_H-M   'P 1'
#
loop_
_entity.id
_entity.type
_entity.pdbx_description
1 polymer ?
#
loop_
_entity_poly.entity_id
_entity_poly.type
_entity_poly.pdbx_seq_one_letter_code
_entity_poly.pdbx_strand_id
1 'polypeptide(L)' 'MISMVIRVAIIGASGYTGGELLRILTMHPEVEVTIATSREYVGKPIYFVHFNLRKFYRNLRFSNVDIDEISE' A
#
# COMPACT_ATOMS: atom_id res chain seq x y z
N MET A 1 -4.63 -20.44 -17.82
CA MET A 1 -3.61 -19.86 -16.92
C MET A 1 -4.34 -19.26 -15.74
N ILE A 2 -4.07 -19.74 -14.53
CA ILE A 2 -4.55 -19.07 -13.33
C ILE A 2 -3.58 -17.91 -13.11
N SER A 3 -3.98 -16.68 -13.43
CA SER A 3 -3.24 -15.49 -13.00
C SER A 3 -3.40 -15.42 -11.48
N MET A 4 -2.32 -15.68 -10.74
CA MET A 4 -2.30 -15.51 -9.29
C MET A 4 -1.88 -14.07 -9.01
N VAL A 5 -2.79 -13.29 -8.41
CA VAL A 5 -2.49 -11.93 -7.96
C VAL A 5 -1.45 -11.99 -6.86
N ILE A 6 -0.35 -11.26 -7.03
CA ILE A 6 0.73 -11.13 -6.05
C ILE A 6 0.32 -10.11 -5.01
N ARG A 7 0.22 -10.54 -3.75
CA ARG A 7 -0.02 -9.65 -2.61
C ARG A 7 1.28 -8.96 -2.22
N VAL A 8 1.25 -7.64 -2.07
CA VAL A 8 2.41 -6.82 -1.76
C VAL A 8 2.21 -6.03 -0.48
N ALA A 9 3.23 -6.06 0.38
CA ALA A 9 3.39 -5.17 1.51
C ALA A 9 4.43 -4.09 1.19
N ILE A 10 4.12 -2.82 1.46
CA ILE A 10 5.05 -1.69 1.26
C ILE A 10 5.48 -1.14 2.62
N ILE A 11 6.77 -1.32 2.93
CA ILE A 11 7.37 -0.76 4.14
C ILE A 11 7.81 0.68 3.87
N GLY A 12 7.33 1.64 4.67
CA GLY A 12 7.62 3.06 4.45
C GLY A 12 6.78 3.70 3.34
N ALA A 13 5.53 3.27 3.20
CA ALA A 13 4.62 3.70 2.15
C ALA A 13 4.31 5.21 2.18
N SER A 14 4.52 5.90 3.31
CA SER A 14 4.31 7.35 3.41
C SER A 14 5.42 8.20 2.76
N GLY A 15 6.58 7.62 2.43
CA GLY A 15 7.66 8.35 1.72
C GLY A 15 7.34 8.60 0.24
N TYR A 16 8.11 9.46 -0.42
CA TYR A 16 7.93 9.77 -1.85
C TYR A 16 8.04 8.52 -2.73
N THR A 17 9.06 7.69 -2.50
CA THR A 17 9.25 6.44 -3.25
C THR A 17 8.11 5.45 -2.98
N GLY A 18 7.62 5.38 -1.74
CA GLY A 18 6.46 4.55 -1.38
C GLY A 18 5.18 5.00 -2.08
N GLY A 19 4.94 6.32 -2.12
CA GLY A 19 3.82 6.91 -2.86
C GLY A 19 3.90 6.64 -4.35
N GLU A 20 5.10 6.67 -4.93
CA GLU A 20 5.26 6.42 -6.35
C GLU A 20 5.17 4.95 -6.72
N LEU A 21 5.67 4.06 -5.86
CA LEU A 21 5.42 2.64 -5.98
C LEU A 21 3.91 2.35 -5.90
N LEU A 22 3.21 2.93 -4.92
CA LEU A 22 1.75 2.82 -4.81
C LEU A 22 1.05 3.29 -6.09
N ARG A 23 1.49 4.41 -6.69
CA ARG A 23 0.93 4.96 -7.95
C ARG A 23 1.17 4.03 -9.14
N ILE A 24 2.36 3.47 -9.28
CA ILE A 24 2.68 2.54 -10.37
C ILE A 24 1.83 1.26 -10.23
N LEU A 25 1.73 0.72 -9.00
CA LEU A 25 1.00 -0.51 -8.74
C LEU A 25 -0.52 -0.38 -8.92
N THR A 26 -1.11 0.82 -8.92
CA THR A 26 -2.55 0.97 -9.22
C THR A 26 -2.93 0.50 -10.64
N MET A 27 -1.94 0.39 -11.54
CA MET A 27 -2.13 -0.02 -12.92
C MET A 27 -1.60 -1.42 -13.20
N HIS A 28 -1.09 -2.14 -12.20
CA HIS A 28 -0.50 -3.46 -12.39
C HIS A 28 -1.57 -4.56 -12.25
N PRO A 29 -1.90 -5.31 -13.32
CA PRO A 29 -3.06 -6.21 -13.33
C PRO A 29 -2.91 -7.44 -12.42
N GLU A 30 -1.69 -7.79 -12.05
CA GLU A 30 -1.38 -8.99 -11.27
C GLU A 30 -0.85 -8.67 -9.87
N VAL A 31 -1.01 -7.44 -9.37
CA VAL A 31 -0.55 -7.05 -8.03
C VAL A 31 -1.67 -6.39 -7.25
N GLU A 32 -1.76 -6.75 -5.97
CA GLU A 32 -2.60 -6.08 -4.98
C GLU A 32 -1.75 -5.62 -3.80
N VAL A 33 -1.77 -4.32 -3.52
CA VAL A 33 -1.15 -3.78 -2.30
C VAL A 33 -2.10 -4.02 -1.13
N THR A 34 -1.74 -4.94 -0.25
CA THR A 34 -2.56 -5.35 0.89
C THR A 34 -2.12 -4.67 2.19
N ILE A 35 -0.83 -4.34 2.31
CA ILE A 35 -0.26 -3.69 3.49
C ILE A 35 0.56 -2.49 3.04
N ALA A 36 0.41 -1.37 3.73
CA ALA A 36 1.20 -0.17 3.54
C ALA A 36 1.52 0.38 4.93
N THR A 37 2.80 0.43 5.30
CA THR A 37 3.17 0.82 6.66
C THR A 37 3.67 2.25 6.73
N SER A 38 3.45 2.88 7.87
CA SER A 38 4.06 4.16 8.24
C SER A 38 4.19 4.25 9.74
N ARG A 39 5.28 4.84 10.25
CA ARG A 39 5.45 5.09 11.68
C ARG A 39 4.64 6.30 12.16
N GLU A 40 4.46 7.29 11.29
CA GLU A 40 3.85 8.59 11.63
C GLU A 40 2.34 8.60 11.38
N TYR A 41 1.87 7.91 10.34
CA TYR A 41 0.51 8.05 9.84
C TYR A 41 -0.40 6.85 10.14
N VAL A 42 -0.04 6.01 11.13
CA VAL A 42 -0.81 4.80 11.50
C VAL A 42 -2.30 5.10 11.64
N GLY A 43 -3.14 4.25 11.04
CA GLY A 43 -4.59 4.35 11.02
C GLY A 43 -5.15 5.40 10.06
N LYS A 44 -4.34 6.33 9.54
CA LYS A 44 -4.76 7.28 8.51
C LYS A 44 -4.92 6.55 7.16
N PRO A 45 -5.89 6.95 6.34
CA PRO A 45 -6.00 6.43 4.98
C PRO A 45 -4.80 6.85 4.13
N ILE A 46 -4.43 6.07 3.11
CA ILE A 46 -3.30 6.37 2.21
C ILE A 46 -3.40 7.78 1.62
N TYR A 47 -4.60 8.20 1.24
CA TYR A 47 -4.84 9.51 0.64
C TYR A 47 -4.67 10.69 1.60
N PHE A 48 -4.44 10.45 2.90
CA PHE A 48 -4.07 11.51 3.85
C PHE A 48 -2.70 12.09 3.49
N VAL A 49 -1.76 11.25 3.06
CA VAL A 49 -0.41 11.66 2.60
C VAL A 49 -0.38 11.78 1.07
N HIS A 50 -0.91 10.77 0.37
CA HIS A 50 -0.87 10.68 -1.10
C HIS A 50 -2.24 10.99 -1.71
N PHE A 51 -2.68 12.25 -1.62
CA PHE A 51 -4.04 12.66 -2.02
C PHE A 51 -4.43 12.27 -3.46
N ASN A 52 -3.45 12.29 -4.38
CA ASN A 52 -3.62 11.86 -5.78
C ASN A 52 -4.07 10.39 -5.92
N LEU A 53 -3.89 9.57 -4.87
CA LEU A 53 -4.24 8.16 -4.87
C LEU A 53 -5.63 7.85 -4.28
N ARG A 54 -6.41 8.85 -3.88
CA ARG A 54 -7.73 8.69 -3.22
C ARG A 54 -8.71 7.79 -3.99
N LYS A 55 -8.68 7.81 -5.32
CA LYS A 55 -9.58 7.01 -6.15
C LYS A 55 -9.19 5.54 -6.22
N PHE A 56 -7.94 5.21 -5.93
CA PHE A 56 -7.39 3.86 -6.04
C PHE A 56 -7.37 3.15 -4.68
N TYR A 57 -6.88 3.80 -3.63
CA TYR A 57 -6.74 3.22 -2.29
C TYR A 57 -7.74 3.83 -1.30
N ARG A 58 -9.03 3.53 -1.47
CA ARG A 58 -10.10 4.08 -0.60
C ARG A 58 -10.11 3.48 0.80
N ASN A 59 -9.83 2.18 0.89
CA ASN A 59 -9.96 1.41 2.13
C ASN A 59 -8.61 1.06 2.76
N LEU A 60 -7.50 1.24 2.03
CA LEU A 60 -6.17 0.98 2.56
C LEU A 60 -5.77 2.10 3.53
N ARG A 61 -5.25 1.70 4.68
CA ARG A 61 -4.77 2.58 5.75
C ARG A 61 -3.34 2.23 6.06
N PHE A 62 -2.60 3.20 6.58
CA PHE A 62 -1.27 2.92 7.09
C PHE A 62 -1.37 2.04 8.34
N SER A 63 -0.58 0.97 8.39
CA SER A 63 -0.38 0.15 9.58
C SER A 63 1.02 0.36 10.17
N ASN A 64 1.24 -0.16 11.37
CA ASN A 64 2.60 -0.34 11.88
C ASN A 64 3.30 -1.45 11.10
N VAL A 65 4.63 -1.50 11.21
CA VAL A 65 5.39 -2.64 10.72
C VAL A 65 5.20 -3.78 11.71
N ASP A 66 4.43 -4.79 11.32
CA ASP A 66 4.26 -6.05 12.02
C ASP A 66 4.77 -7.19 11.11
N ILE A 67 5.68 -8.00 11.62
CA ILE A 67 6.32 -9.08 10.84
C ILE A 67 5.32 -10.19 10.54
N ASP A 68 4.44 -10.49 11.50
CA ASP A 68 3.47 -11.56 11.35
C ASP A 68 2.50 -11.20 10.22
N GLU A 69 1.96 -9.97 10.21
CA GLU A 69 1.08 -9.47 9.15
C GLU A 69 1.75 -9.44 7.76
N ILE A 70 3.06 -9.15 7.68
CA ILE A 70 3.78 -9.02 6.40
C ILE A 70 4.11 -10.39 5.79
N SER A 71 4.21 -11.43 6.61
CA SER A 71 4.67 -12.76 6.19
C SER A 71 3.57 -13.71 5.69
N GLU A 72 2.30 -13.33 5.85
CA GLU A 72 1.10 -14.06 5.41
C GLU A 72 0.68 -13.77 3.95
#